data_AF-A0A2S0MQH0-F1
#
_entry.id   AF-A0A2S0MQH0-F1
#
_cell.length_a   1.000
_cell.length_b   1.000
_cell.length_c   1.000
_cell.angle_alpha   90.00
_cell.angle_beta   90.00
_cell.angle_gamma   90.00
#
_symmetry.space_group_name_H-M   'P 1'
#
loop_
_entity.id
_entity.type
_entity.pdbx_description
1 polymer ?
#
loop_
_entity_poly.entity_id
_entity_poly.type
_entity_poly.pdbx_seq_one_letter_code
_entity_poly.pdbx_strand_id
1 'polypeptide(L)'
;MSQREAARHFGISRDSVRMVLAISIPPDYQRSAPIRRPKLVGFTGNIDQWLSEDREQPRKQRHTAKRIFERLRGELGLAGGYTIIKDYLREHGRHEHVQVLRLFESYEMEEVHAAIRAALQMGTISFDAVKHRVLCRIERRPPRLDLDVYPYLPMAKVATTSPASYLCLTAGASI
;
A
#
# COMPACT_ATOMS: atom_id res chain seq x y z
N MET A 1 -42.92 -19.66 -22.95
CA MET A 1 -43.16 -18.49 -22.08
C MET A 1 -43.10 -17.22 -22.91
N SER A 2 -44.08 -16.31 -22.77
CA SER A 2 -44.09 -15.02 -23.47
C SER A 2 -43.12 -14.01 -22.83
N GLN A 3 -42.60 -13.01 -23.57
CA GLN A 3 -41.78 -11.92 -22.99
C GLN A 3 -42.47 -11.21 -21.83
N ARG A 4 -43.81 -11.05 -21.89
CA ARG A 4 -44.61 -10.42 -20.82
C ARG A 4 -44.70 -11.30 -19.58
N GLU A 5 -44.73 -12.61 -19.78
CA GLU A 5 -44.79 -13.62 -18.73
C GLU A 5 -43.44 -13.72 -18.03
N ALA A 6 -42.35 -13.72 -18.78
CA ALA A 6 -40.98 -13.65 -18.27
C ALA A 6 -40.74 -12.37 -17.44
N ALA A 7 -41.18 -11.21 -17.93
CA ALA A 7 -41.06 -9.95 -17.20
C ALA A 7 -41.78 -9.98 -15.84
N ARG A 8 -42.98 -10.58 -15.78
CA ARG A 8 -43.72 -10.75 -14.51
C ARG A 8 -43.04 -11.77 -13.59
N HIS A 9 -42.57 -12.88 -14.15
CA HIS A 9 -41.95 -13.96 -13.39
C HIS A 9 -40.61 -13.55 -12.75
N PHE A 10 -39.77 -12.81 -13.48
CA PHE A 10 -38.46 -12.38 -12.99
C PHE A 10 -38.45 -10.98 -12.34
N GLY A 11 -39.55 -10.23 -12.42
CA GLY A 11 -39.63 -8.87 -11.87
C GLY A 11 -38.74 -7.85 -12.59
N ILE A 12 -38.39 -8.11 -13.86
CA ILE A 12 -37.50 -7.26 -14.66
C ILE A 12 -38.31 -6.56 -15.76
N SER A 13 -37.88 -5.35 -16.15
CA SER A 13 -38.53 -4.60 -17.24
C SER A 13 -38.60 -5.40 -18.54
N ARG A 14 -39.66 -5.17 -19.33
CA ARG A 14 -39.86 -5.83 -20.63
C ARG A 14 -38.71 -5.52 -21.60
N ASP A 15 -38.12 -4.34 -21.50
CA ASP A 15 -37.00 -3.94 -22.35
C ASP A 15 -35.72 -4.70 -22.00
N SER A 16 -35.45 -4.96 -20.71
CA SER A 16 -34.35 -5.82 -20.29
C SER A 16 -34.58 -7.28 -20.68
N VAL A 17 -35.81 -7.80 -20.60
CA VAL A 17 -36.13 -9.15 -21.10
C VAL A 17 -35.91 -9.25 -22.60
N ARG A 18 -36.31 -8.23 -23.37
CA ARG A 18 -36.05 -8.16 -24.81
C ARG A 18 -34.54 -8.10 -25.10
N MET A 19 -33.80 -7.30 -24.34
CA MET A 19 -32.34 -7.18 -24.44
C MET A 19 -31.64 -8.52 -24.16
N VAL A 20 -32.01 -9.21 -23.10
CA VAL A 20 -31.43 -10.51 -22.72
C VAL A 20 -31.74 -11.59 -23.76
N LEU A 21 -32.95 -11.60 -24.33
CA LEU A 21 -33.31 -12.54 -25.40
C LEU A 21 -32.59 -12.25 -26.72
N ALA A 22 -32.13 -11.02 -26.95
CA ALA A 22 -31.38 -10.64 -28.14
C ALA A 22 -29.90 -11.06 -28.08
N ILE A 23 -29.38 -11.42 -26.92
CA ILE A 23 -27.98 -11.80 -26.71
C ILE A 23 -27.94 -13.26 -26.26
N SER A 24 -27.25 -14.11 -27.02
CA SER A 24 -27.20 -15.56 -26.75
C SER A 24 -26.34 -15.94 -25.53
N ILE A 25 -25.56 -15.00 -25.02
CA ILE A 25 -24.69 -15.15 -23.85
C ILE A 25 -25.09 -14.03 -22.87
N PRO A 26 -25.31 -14.31 -21.57
CA PRO A 26 -25.59 -13.26 -20.60
C PRO A 26 -24.56 -12.14 -20.76
N PRO A 27 -24.98 -10.87 -20.93
CA PRO A 27 -24.05 -9.78 -21.16
C PRO A 27 -23.08 -9.72 -19.98
N ASP A 28 -21.83 -10.12 -20.24
CA ASP A 28 -20.77 -9.96 -19.26
C ASP A 28 -20.54 -8.45 -19.11
N TYR A 29 -20.67 -7.95 -17.89
CA TYR A 29 -20.42 -6.54 -17.63
C TYR A 29 -18.92 -6.29 -17.70
N GLN A 30 -18.43 -6.00 -18.91
CA GLN A 30 -17.07 -5.58 -19.14
C GLN A 30 -17.04 -4.06 -19.31
N ARG A 31 -16.34 -3.37 -18.41
CA ARG A 31 -16.09 -1.94 -18.57
C ARG A 31 -15.18 -1.73 -19.78
N SER A 32 -15.68 -1.03 -20.79
CA SER A 32 -14.95 -0.75 -22.04
C SER A 32 -13.84 0.29 -21.90
N ALA A 33 -13.87 1.12 -20.85
CA ALA A 33 -12.84 2.12 -20.59
C ALA A 33 -12.36 2.05 -19.12
N PRO A 34 -11.08 2.36 -18.87
CA PRO A 34 -10.57 2.48 -17.51
C PRO A 34 -11.29 3.60 -16.76
N ILE A 35 -11.39 3.47 -15.43
CA ILE A 35 -12.04 4.46 -14.56
C ILE A 35 -11.31 5.80 -14.71
N ARG A 36 -11.93 6.77 -15.37
CA ARG A 36 -11.39 8.13 -15.45
C ARG A 36 -11.64 8.84 -14.12
N ARG A 37 -10.57 9.38 -13.52
CA ARG A 37 -10.62 10.16 -12.26
C ARG A 37 -10.31 11.65 -12.49
N PRO A 38 -11.12 12.39 -13.27
CA PRO A 38 -10.79 13.75 -13.69
C PRO A 38 -10.57 14.72 -12.50
N LYS A 39 -11.24 14.47 -11.36
CA LYS A 39 -11.12 15.28 -10.14
C LYS A 39 -9.81 15.09 -9.37
N LEU A 40 -9.03 14.05 -9.69
CA LEU A 40 -7.80 13.72 -8.96
C LEU A 40 -6.54 14.06 -9.77
N VAL A 41 -6.66 14.26 -11.10
CA VAL A 41 -5.51 14.38 -12.01
C VAL A 41 -4.53 15.48 -11.57
N GLY A 42 -5.02 16.64 -11.13
CA GLY A 42 -4.17 17.75 -10.67
C GLY A 42 -3.53 17.59 -9.28
N PHE A 43 -3.91 16.55 -8.52
CA PHE A 43 -3.46 16.37 -7.13
C PHE A 43 -2.55 15.15 -6.92
N THR A 44 -2.45 14.28 -7.93
CA THR A 44 -1.64 13.05 -7.90
C THR A 44 -0.18 13.31 -7.48
N GLY A 45 0.50 14.27 -8.12
CA GLY A 45 1.90 14.59 -7.79
C GLY A 45 2.12 15.03 -6.34
N ASN A 46 1.20 15.80 -5.76
CA ASN A 46 1.29 16.21 -4.36
C ASN A 46 1.10 15.01 -3.41
N ILE A 47 0.15 14.12 -3.73
CA ILE A 47 -0.09 12.90 -2.95
C ILE A 47 1.17 12.01 -2.98
N ASP A 48 1.76 11.82 -4.15
CA ASP A 48 2.92 10.94 -4.34
C ASP A 48 4.15 11.49 -3.60
N GLN A 49 4.33 12.82 -3.61
CA GLN A 49 5.37 13.47 -2.82
C GLN A 49 5.15 13.25 -1.31
N TRP A 50 3.96 13.53 -0.79
CA TRP A 50 3.68 13.35 0.65
C TRP A 50 3.80 11.90 1.11
N LEU A 51 3.39 10.94 0.27
CA LEU A 51 3.57 9.52 0.55
C LEU A 51 5.05 9.12 0.57
N SER A 52 5.87 9.75 -0.26
CA SER A 52 7.32 9.52 -0.27
C SER A 52 7.97 10.08 1.00
N GLU A 53 7.61 11.30 1.39
CA GLU A 53 8.05 11.92 2.65
C GLU A 53 7.61 11.10 3.89
N ASP A 54 6.39 10.55 3.86
CA ASP A 54 5.87 9.70 4.95
C ASP A 54 6.70 8.43 5.19
N ARG A 55 7.41 7.91 4.17
CA ARG A 55 8.24 6.71 4.34
C ARG A 55 9.39 6.95 5.31
N GLU A 56 9.95 8.15 5.31
CA GLU A 56 11.06 8.57 6.17
C GLU A 56 10.60 8.91 7.59
N GLN A 57 9.30 9.18 7.77
CA GLN A 57 8.73 9.55 9.06
C GLN A 57 8.41 8.33 9.94
N PRO A 58 8.47 8.49 11.29
CA PRO A 58 8.01 7.49 12.24
C PRO A 58 6.54 7.11 12.00
N ARG A 59 6.16 5.84 12.23
CA ARG A 59 4.80 5.33 11.94
C ARG A 59 3.65 6.18 12.50
N LYS A 60 3.84 6.84 13.64
CA LYS A 60 2.83 7.71 14.27
C LYS A 60 2.63 9.05 13.56
N GLN A 61 3.60 9.47 12.74
CA GLN A 61 3.61 10.76 12.04
C GLN A 61 3.22 10.65 10.57
N ARG A 62 3.15 9.43 10.02
CA ARG A 62 2.73 9.18 8.63
C ARG A 62 1.30 9.62 8.41
N HIS A 63 1.01 10.20 7.25
CA HIS A 63 -0.33 10.64 6.92
C HIS A 63 -1.25 9.44 6.63
N THR A 64 -2.35 9.39 7.35
CA THR A 64 -3.47 8.50 7.02
C THR A 64 -4.23 9.07 5.81
N ALA A 65 -4.93 8.22 5.05
CA ALA A 65 -5.78 8.64 3.93
C ALA A 65 -6.71 9.83 4.26
N LYS A 66 -7.25 9.85 5.49
CA LYS A 66 -8.11 10.94 5.98
C LYS A 66 -7.34 12.26 6.12
N ARG A 67 -6.10 12.21 6.60
CA ARG A 67 -5.23 13.38 6.80
C ARG A 67 -4.77 13.97 5.46
N ILE A 68 -4.44 13.11 4.49
CA ILE A 68 -4.16 13.51 3.10
C ILE A 68 -5.40 14.20 2.50
N PHE A 69 -6.60 13.66 2.71
CA PHE A 69 -7.84 14.25 2.23
C PHE A 69 -8.15 15.61 2.85
N GLU A 70 -8.05 15.74 4.17
CA GLU A 70 -8.31 17.01 4.86
C GLU A 70 -7.31 18.09 4.42
N ARG A 71 -6.03 17.71 4.26
CA ARG A 71 -5.00 18.62 3.77
C ARG A 71 -5.22 19.06 2.32
N LEU A 72 -5.54 18.13 1.42
CA LEU A 72 -5.89 18.44 0.03
C LEU A 72 -7.13 19.33 -0.08
N ARG A 73 -8.10 19.14 0.81
CA ARG A 73 -9.30 19.97 0.85
C ARG A 73 -8.98 21.38 1.34
N GLY A 74 -8.12 21.51 2.35
CA GLY A 74 -7.75 22.79 2.95
C GLY A 74 -6.80 23.63 2.10
N GLU A 75 -5.76 23.03 1.53
CA GLU A 75 -4.70 23.75 0.81
C GLU A 75 -5.02 23.92 -0.69
N LEU A 76 -5.70 22.95 -1.28
CA LEU A 76 -5.76 22.75 -2.73
C LEU A 76 -7.20 22.71 -3.28
N GLY A 77 -8.21 22.86 -2.42
CA GLY A 77 -9.61 23.01 -2.84
C GLY A 77 -10.20 21.77 -3.51
N LEU A 78 -9.80 20.56 -3.08
CA LEU A 78 -10.30 19.31 -3.65
C LEU A 78 -11.84 19.23 -3.62
N ALA A 79 -12.47 19.23 -4.80
CA ALA A 79 -13.91 19.06 -4.97
C ALA A 79 -14.40 17.59 -4.88
N GLY A 80 -13.47 16.65 -4.73
CA GLY A 80 -13.72 15.22 -4.63
C GLY A 80 -14.07 14.75 -3.21
N GLY A 81 -14.71 13.60 -3.10
CA GLY A 81 -14.97 12.96 -1.80
C GLY A 81 -13.76 12.14 -1.31
N TYR A 82 -13.75 11.83 -0.01
CA TYR A 82 -12.74 10.99 0.64
C TYR A 82 -12.49 9.65 -0.07
N THR A 83 -13.54 9.05 -0.64
CA THR A 83 -13.49 7.77 -1.36
C THR A 83 -12.51 7.80 -2.54
N ILE A 84 -12.41 8.92 -3.26
CA ILE A 84 -11.52 9.04 -4.43
C ILE A 84 -10.05 8.92 -3.99
N ILE A 85 -9.69 9.53 -2.85
CA ILE A 85 -8.35 9.42 -2.28
C ILE A 85 -8.11 8.03 -1.71
N LYS A 86 -9.07 7.49 -0.95
CA LYS A 86 -8.96 6.13 -0.41
C LYS A 86 -8.72 5.10 -1.52
N ASP A 87 -9.45 5.22 -2.64
CA ASP A 87 -9.31 4.33 -3.78
C ASP A 87 -8.00 4.55 -4.54
N TYR A 88 -7.48 5.80 -4.55
CA TYR A 88 -6.18 6.11 -5.16
C TYR A 88 -5.03 5.52 -4.35
N LEU A 89 -5.07 5.70 -3.03
CA LEU A 89 -4.09 5.12 -2.11
C LEU A 89 -4.14 3.59 -2.12
N ARG A 90 -5.33 3.00 -2.27
CA ARG A 90 -5.50 1.55 -2.44
C ARG A 90 -4.86 1.06 -3.75
N GLU A 91 -5.01 1.78 -4.86
CA GLU A 91 -4.31 1.47 -6.11
C GLU A 91 -2.80 1.67 -5.99
N HIS A 92 -2.34 2.69 -5.27
CA HIS A 92 -0.92 2.88 -4.94
C HIS A 92 -0.34 1.73 -4.10
N GLY A 93 -1.11 1.14 -3.19
CA GLY A 93 -0.71 -0.12 -2.54
C GLY A 93 -0.55 -1.29 -3.52
N ARG A 94 -1.34 -1.31 -4.62
CA ARG A 94 -1.16 -2.28 -5.72
C ARG A 94 0.07 -1.94 -6.57
N HIS A 95 0.52 -0.68 -6.62
CA HIS A 95 1.76 -0.31 -7.31
C HIS A 95 2.98 -0.98 -6.68
N GLU A 96 3.06 -1.15 -5.36
CA GLU A 96 4.19 -1.90 -4.75
C GLU A 96 4.24 -3.35 -5.24
N HIS A 97 3.07 -4.00 -5.34
CA HIS A 97 2.98 -5.35 -5.93
C HIS A 97 3.40 -5.36 -7.41
N VAL A 98 2.93 -4.41 -8.21
CA VAL A 98 3.32 -4.28 -9.63
C VAL A 98 4.81 -3.97 -9.76
N GLN A 99 5.39 -3.15 -8.89
CA GLN A 99 6.83 -2.84 -8.89
C GLN A 99 7.66 -4.07 -8.55
N VAL A 100 7.22 -4.90 -7.60
CA VAL A 100 7.87 -6.19 -7.32
C VAL A 100 7.75 -7.13 -8.51
N LEU A 101 6.60 -7.17 -9.20
CA LEU A 101 6.46 -7.96 -10.44
C LEU A 101 7.40 -7.48 -11.55
N ARG A 102 7.62 -6.17 -11.67
CA ARG A 102 8.57 -5.60 -12.63
C ARG A 102 10.02 -5.96 -12.35
N LEU A 103 10.38 -6.36 -11.12
CA LEU A 103 11.73 -6.87 -10.85
C LEU A 103 12.03 -8.13 -11.69
N PHE A 104 11.04 -8.95 -12.01
CA PHE A 104 11.23 -10.10 -12.89
C PHE A 104 11.57 -9.72 -14.34
N GLU A 105 11.42 -8.46 -14.75
CA GLU A 105 11.87 -7.99 -16.08
C GLU A 105 13.41 -7.84 -16.15
N SER A 106 14.08 -7.71 -15.00
CA SER A 106 15.51 -7.42 -14.92
C SER A 106 16.30 -8.41 -14.05
N TYR A 107 15.61 -9.21 -13.25
CA TYR A 107 16.22 -10.10 -12.26
C TYR A 107 15.60 -11.51 -12.33
N GLU A 108 16.42 -12.51 -12.00
CA GLU A 108 16.00 -13.91 -12.05
C GLU A 108 14.96 -14.24 -10.99
N MET A 109 14.09 -15.21 -11.29
CA MET A 109 12.96 -15.54 -10.42
C MET A 109 13.41 -15.99 -9.02
N GLU A 110 14.51 -16.75 -8.96
CA GLU A 110 15.07 -17.23 -7.70
C GLU A 110 15.59 -16.09 -6.81
N GLU A 111 16.19 -15.05 -7.41
CA GLU A 111 16.76 -13.91 -6.70
C GLU A 111 15.66 -13.05 -6.10
N VAL A 112 14.63 -12.75 -6.90
CA VAL A 112 13.45 -11.98 -6.47
C VAL A 112 12.69 -12.76 -5.39
N HIS A 113 12.48 -14.07 -5.55
CA HIS A 113 11.81 -14.90 -4.56
C HIS A 113 12.57 -14.96 -3.23
N ALA A 114 13.90 -15.13 -3.27
CA ALA A 114 14.73 -15.09 -2.07
C ALA A 114 14.68 -13.72 -1.38
N ALA A 115 14.69 -12.64 -2.15
CA ALA A 115 14.58 -11.28 -1.62
C ALA A 115 13.23 -11.00 -0.97
N ILE A 116 12.13 -11.45 -1.57
CA ILE A 116 10.78 -11.36 -0.99
C ILE A 116 10.72 -12.12 0.33
N ARG A 117 11.21 -13.38 0.37
CA ARG A 117 11.25 -14.17 1.61
C ARG A 117 12.05 -13.45 2.71
N ALA A 118 13.20 -12.88 2.37
CA ALA A 118 14.01 -12.12 3.32
C ALA A 118 13.30 -10.85 3.83
N ALA A 119 12.61 -10.12 2.95
CA ALA A 119 11.81 -8.94 3.33
C ALA A 119 10.68 -9.33 4.30
N LEU A 120 9.95 -10.40 3.99
CA LEU A 120 8.88 -10.91 4.84
C LEU A 120 9.37 -11.38 6.22
N GLN A 121 10.53 -12.04 6.30
CA GLN A 121 11.15 -12.45 7.57
C GLN A 121 11.51 -11.24 8.45
N MET A 122 11.84 -10.10 7.85
CA MET A 122 12.06 -8.84 8.57
C MET A 122 10.76 -8.07 8.88
N GLY A 123 9.60 -8.58 8.46
CA GLY A 123 8.32 -7.90 8.63
C GLY A 123 8.12 -6.69 7.71
N THR A 124 8.82 -6.63 6.57
CA THR A 124 8.69 -5.56 5.58
C THR A 124 7.98 -6.05 4.32
N ILE A 125 7.07 -5.23 3.80
CA ILE A 125 6.29 -5.51 2.58
C ILE A 125 6.52 -4.49 1.47
N SER A 126 7.40 -3.50 1.72
CA SER A 126 7.66 -2.43 0.77
C SER A 126 8.50 -2.91 -0.41
N PHE A 127 8.21 -2.39 -1.59
CA PHE A 127 9.00 -2.64 -2.80
C PHE A 127 10.49 -2.33 -2.57
N ASP A 128 10.83 -1.21 -1.93
CA ASP A 128 12.22 -0.82 -1.69
C ASP A 128 12.98 -1.84 -0.84
N ALA A 129 12.32 -2.50 0.12
CA ALA A 129 12.95 -3.55 0.91
C ALA A 129 13.26 -4.79 0.06
N VAL A 130 12.34 -5.18 -0.83
CA VAL A 130 12.54 -6.29 -1.77
C VAL A 130 13.67 -5.94 -2.75
N LYS A 131 13.61 -4.74 -3.38
CA LYS A 131 14.64 -4.25 -4.30
C LYS A 131 16.02 -4.24 -3.64
N HIS A 132 16.13 -3.73 -2.41
CA HIS A 132 17.39 -3.70 -1.68
C HIS A 132 17.93 -5.11 -1.41
N ARG A 133 17.05 -6.08 -1.09
CA ARG A 133 17.46 -7.47 -0.89
C ARG A 133 17.91 -8.15 -2.18
N VAL A 134 17.26 -7.86 -3.31
CA VAL A 134 17.70 -8.30 -4.64
C VAL A 134 19.10 -7.74 -4.95
N LEU A 135 19.28 -6.42 -4.82
CA LEU A 135 20.56 -5.75 -5.10
C LEU A 135 21.69 -6.25 -4.21
N CYS A 136 21.48 -6.38 -2.90
CA CYS A 136 22.50 -6.93 -2.00
C CYS A 136 22.93 -8.35 -2.38
N ARG A 137 22.01 -9.17 -2.89
CA ARG A 137 22.29 -10.56 -3.25
C ARG A 137 23.12 -10.67 -4.53
N ILE A 138 22.83 -9.81 -5.51
CA ILE A 138 23.53 -9.74 -6.79
C ILE A 138 24.89 -9.06 -6.66
N GLU A 139 24.92 -7.86 -6.05
CA GLU A 139 26.16 -7.09 -5.93
C GLU A 139 27.13 -7.69 -4.90
N ARG A 140 26.69 -8.65 -4.07
CA ARG A 140 27.44 -9.21 -2.92
C ARG A 140 28.08 -8.13 -2.04
N ARG A 141 27.53 -6.91 -2.05
CA ARG A 141 28.08 -5.82 -1.27
C ARG A 141 27.74 -6.05 0.20
N PRO A 142 28.73 -6.23 1.08
CA PRO A 142 28.45 -6.30 2.51
C PRO A 142 27.76 -5.00 2.94
N PRO A 143 26.90 -5.05 3.97
CA PRO A 143 26.32 -3.84 4.55
C PRO A 143 27.46 -2.85 4.83
N ARG A 144 27.31 -1.60 4.37
CA ARG A 144 28.37 -0.57 4.52
C ARG A 144 28.69 -0.27 5.99
N LEU A 145 27.80 -0.64 6.90
CA LEU A 145 27.94 -0.45 8.33
C LEU A 145 27.93 -1.82 9.02
N ASP A 146 29.12 -2.29 9.35
CA ASP A 146 29.34 -3.42 10.24
C ASP A 146 29.59 -2.87 11.64
N LEU A 147 28.63 -3.07 12.54
CA LEU A 147 28.69 -2.56 13.92
C LEU A 147 29.63 -3.42 14.80
N ASP A 148 29.96 -4.64 14.37
CA ASP A 148 30.82 -5.55 15.13
C ASP A 148 32.31 -5.19 14.97
N VAL A 149 32.66 -4.43 13.92
CA VAL A 149 34.03 -4.08 13.55
C VAL A 149 34.38 -2.63 13.93
N TYR A 150 33.46 -1.88 14.57
CA TYR A 150 33.68 -0.46 14.84
C TYR A 150 34.63 -0.24 16.03
N PRO A 151 35.90 0.22 15.82
CA PRO A 151 36.94 0.21 16.86
C PRO A 151 36.63 1.09 18.08
N TYR A 152 35.69 2.02 17.91
CA TYR A 152 35.31 3.03 18.90
C TYR A 152 33.92 2.81 19.48
N LEU A 153 33.21 1.73 19.09
CA LEU A 153 31.88 1.43 19.62
C LEU A 153 32.06 0.53 20.84
N PRO A 154 31.96 1.06 22.08
CA PRO A 154 32.07 0.23 23.27
C PRO A 154 30.95 -0.82 23.25
N MET A 155 31.30 -2.08 23.50
CA MET A 155 30.30 -3.15 23.61
C MET A 155 29.37 -2.83 24.78
N ALA A 156 28.15 -2.38 24.47
CA ALA A 156 27.16 -2.08 25.49
C ALA A 156 26.59 -3.40 26.03
N LYS A 157 26.99 -3.77 27.25
CA LYS A 157 26.32 -4.82 28.02
C LYS A 157 25.01 -4.26 28.58
N VAL A 158 23.96 -4.26 27.77
CA VAL A 158 22.63 -3.86 28.21
C VAL A 158 21.98 -5.03 28.93
N ALA A 159 21.87 -4.95 30.26
CA ALA A 159 21.08 -5.91 31.02
C ALA A 159 19.60 -5.81 30.62
N THR A 160 18.89 -6.93 30.57
CA THR A 160 17.44 -6.94 30.31
C THR A 160 16.74 -6.07 31.33
N THR A 161 16.13 -5.00 30.85
CA THR A 161 15.48 -4.00 31.69
C THR A 161 14.32 -4.63 32.46
N SER A 162 14.45 -4.75 33.78
CA SER A 162 13.37 -5.24 34.64
C SER A 162 12.33 -4.12 34.84
N PRO A 163 11.03 -4.36 34.56
CA PRO A 163 9.98 -3.38 34.80
C PRO A 163 9.92 -2.91 36.26
N ALA A 164 10.30 -3.77 37.21
CA ALA A 164 10.33 -3.43 38.63
C ALA A 164 11.29 -2.28 38.96
N SER A 165 12.39 -2.15 38.22
CA SER A 165 13.38 -1.08 38.39
C SER A 165 12.83 0.33 38.09
N TYR A 166 11.70 0.41 37.38
CA TYR A 166 11.04 1.67 36.99
C TYR A 166 9.81 1.98 37.85
N LEU A 167 9.42 1.08 38.78
CA LEU A 167 8.28 1.31 39.66
C LEU A 167 8.49 2.53 40.58
N CYS A 168 9.74 2.87 40.89
CA CYS A 168 10.10 4.10 41.63
C CYS A 168 9.77 5.39 40.87
N LEU A 169 9.61 5.33 39.54
CA LEU A 169 9.21 6.49 38.73
C LEU A 169 7.69 6.65 38.67
N THR A 170 6.94 5.57 38.95
CA THR A 170 5.47 5.57 38.97
C THR A 170 4.89 5.83 40.35
N ALA A 171 5.59 5.42 41.42
CA ALA A 171 5.28 5.83 42.77
C ALA A 171 5.96 7.18 43.00
N GLY A 172 5.17 8.27 42.98
CA GLY A 172 5.70 9.62 43.20
C GLY A 172 6.59 9.65 44.45
N ALA A 173 7.89 9.82 44.23
CA ALA A 173 8.86 9.95 45.30
C ALA A 173 8.60 11.29 46.01
N SER A 174 7.91 11.22 47.14
CA SER A 174 8.10 12.18 48.23
C SER A 174 9.56 12.05 48.67
N ILE A 175 10.33 13.10 48.41
CA ILE A 175 11.65 13.34 49.01
C ILE A 175 11.45 13.58 50.51
#